data_AF-A0ABC8T9G8-F1
#
_entry.id   AF-A0ABC8T9G8-F1
#
_cell.length_a   1.000
_cell.length_b   1.000
_cell.length_c   1.000
_cell.angle_alpha   90.00
_cell.angle_beta   90.00
_cell.angle_gamma   90.00
#
_symmetry.space_group_name_H-M   'P 1'
#
loop_
_entity.id
_entity.type
_entity.pdbx_description
1 polymer ?
#
loop_
_entity_poly.entity_id
_entity_poly.type
_entity_poly.pdbx_seq_one_letter_code
_entity_poly.pdbx_strand_id
1 'polypeptide(L)'
;MNQPLVYHNRSRVVSFGDQMVSLSGGFYGTYDLDTNLSTGVGQNSFFSVSWRKNLSTGSWIISNRLTTSSKYPWLMLYLRADSTKGFNGGYHYGGRGIMRKVPESPNFKVKLSVDVKQGGGPNSQFYLLDIGSCWKNNGDPCNGDVLTDVTRYSEMIINPATTSWCRIDNLGNCPPYHISAAGETIYRNDTSRFPYSAYHLYCAPGNGNYLEKPYDICDPYSNPQAQELVQILPHPEWAVHGYPANQGDGWVGNSRTWELDVGALSSRLYFYQVNFVARFVFDYEIY
;
A
#
# COMPACT_ATOMS: atom_id res chain seq x y z
N MET A 1 19.81 -3.18 -12.59
CA MET A 1 19.71 -3.80 -11.26
C MET A 1 19.98 -5.29 -11.44
N ASN A 2 20.83 -5.90 -10.61
CA ASN A 2 21.08 -7.34 -10.70
C ASN A 2 19.84 -8.12 -10.18
N GLN A 3 19.62 -9.32 -10.71
CA GLN A 3 18.64 -10.24 -10.14
C GLN A 3 19.12 -10.69 -8.75
N PRO A 4 18.26 -10.73 -7.73
CA PRO A 4 18.66 -11.15 -6.39
C PRO A 4 18.94 -12.66 -6.34
N LEU A 5 19.74 -13.07 -5.35
CA LEU A 5 19.82 -14.47 -4.95
C LEU A 5 18.54 -14.81 -4.16
N VAL A 6 17.78 -15.81 -4.63
CA VAL A 6 16.54 -16.25 -3.98
C VAL A 6 16.63 -17.72 -3.62
N TYR A 7 16.43 -18.01 -2.33
CA TYR A 7 16.40 -19.36 -1.78
C TYR A 7 14.97 -19.69 -1.36
N HIS A 8 14.46 -20.80 -1.85
CA HIS A 8 13.07 -21.20 -1.65
C HIS A 8 12.96 -22.38 -0.68
N ASN A 9 12.21 -22.17 0.40
CA ASN A 9 11.72 -23.23 1.27
C ASN A 9 10.31 -23.63 0.80
N ARG A 10 10.26 -24.64 -0.06
CA ARG A 10 9.01 -25.11 -0.67
C ARG A 10 7.94 -25.37 0.40
N SER A 11 6.71 -24.97 0.09
CA SER A 11 5.56 -25.24 0.93
C SER A 11 5.42 -26.73 1.22
N ARG A 12 5.30 -27.09 2.49
CA ARG A 12 5.09 -28.45 2.97
C ARG A 12 3.94 -28.51 3.98
N VAL A 13 3.17 -29.59 3.90
CA VAL A 13 2.18 -29.91 4.92
C VAL A 13 2.91 -30.43 6.15
N VAL A 14 2.54 -29.91 7.31
CA VAL A 14 3.03 -30.33 8.62
C VAL A 14 1.89 -31.05 9.32
N SER A 15 2.10 -32.35 9.57
CA SER A 15 1.14 -33.23 10.23
C SER A 15 1.55 -33.48 11.68
N PHE A 16 0.57 -33.69 12.55
CA PHE A 16 0.77 -34.18 13.92
C PHE A 16 -0.08 -35.44 14.09
N GLY A 17 0.56 -36.61 14.09
CA GLY A 17 -0.15 -37.88 13.87
C GLY A 17 -0.83 -37.92 12.50
N ASP A 18 -2.07 -38.40 12.44
CA ASP A 18 -2.86 -38.50 11.21
C ASP A 18 -3.54 -37.18 10.80
N GLN A 19 -3.42 -36.12 11.61
CA GLN A 19 -4.06 -34.84 11.33
C GLN A 19 -3.10 -33.91 10.58
N MET A 20 -3.56 -33.40 9.44
CA MET A 20 -2.90 -32.29 8.73
C MET A 20 -3.19 -30.98 9.48
N VAL A 21 -2.18 -30.43 10.15
CA VAL A 21 -2.38 -29.29 11.07
C VAL A 21 -2.07 -27.95 10.41
N SER A 22 -1.03 -27.89 9.56
CA SER A 22 -0.67 -26.63 8.91
C SER A 22 0.07 -26.80 7.58
N LEU A 23 0.01 -25.79 6.73
CA LEU A 23 0.88 -25.64 5.55
C LEU A 23 1.93 -24.58 5.88
N SER A 24 3.21 -24.87 5.68
CA SER A 24 4.30 -23.91 5.95
C SER A 24 5.30 -23.83 4.82
N GLY A 25 5.85 -22.65 4.57
CA GLY A 25 6.86 -22.41 3.54
C GLY A 25 7.47 -21.02 3.69
N GLY A 26 8.35 -20.67 2.76
CA GLY A 26 8.97 -19.35 2.75
C GLY A 26 10.01 -19.18 1.67
N PHE A 27 10.50 -17.97 1.52
CA PHE A 27 11.71 -17.67 0.74
C PHE A 27 12.54 -16.63 1.47
N TYR A 28 13.82 -16.59 1.15
CA TYR A 28 14.73 -15.56 1.63
C TYR A 28 15.82 -15.30 0.60
N GLY A 29 16.51 -14.18 0.71
CA GLY A 29 17.48 -13.80 -0.29
C GLY A 29 18.19 -12.49 0.00
N THR A 30 19.01 -12.08 -0.98
CA THR A 30 19.81 -10.86 -0.94
C THR A 30 20.02 -10.32 -2.36
N TYR A 31 20.14 -9.00 -2.48
CA TYR A 31 20.60 -8.36 -3.72
C TYR A 31 22.13 -8.24 -3.76
N ASP A 32 22.81 -8.37 -2.62
CA ASP A 32 24.27 -8.30 -2.52
C ASP A 32 24.89 -9.64 -2.93
N LEU A 33 25.14 -9.84 -4.24
CA LEU A 33 25.58 -11.12 -4.82
C LEU A 33 26.92 -11.64 -4.27
N ASP A 34 27.79 -10.75 -3.79
CA ASP A 34 29.11 -11.09 -3.24
C ASP A 34 29.04 -11.49 -1.76
N THR A 35 27.84 -11.49 -1.16
CA THR A 35 27.64 -11.74 0.26
C THR A 35 27.54 -13.22 0.58
N ASN A 36 28.26 -13.64 1.61
CA ASN A 36 28.02 -14.92 2.25
C ASN A 36 26.94 -14.81 3.34
N LEU A 37 25.71 -15.25 3.05
CA LEU A 37 24.60 -15.21 4.02
C LEU A 37 24.78 -16.12 5.25
N SER A 38 25.73 -17.07 5.22
CA SER A 38 25.99 -17.96 6.36
C SER A 38 26.64 -17.24 7.55
N THR A 39 27.20 -16.05 7.35
CA THR A 39 27.82 -15.25 8.42
C THR A 39 26.83 -14.34 9.16
N GLY A 40 25.55 -14.36 8.78
CA GLY A 40 24.46 -13.63 9.43
C GLY A 40 23.94 -12.42 8.65
N VAL A 41 22.86 -11.83 9.17
CA VAL A 41 22.21 -10.62 8.59
C VAL A 41 22.93 -9.39 9.16
N GLY A 42 23.99 -8.94 8.48
CA GLY A 42 24.80 -7.76 8.82
C GLY A 42 24.43 -6.52 7.98
N GLN A 43 25.44 -5.86 7.39
CA GLN A 43 25.29 -4.66 6.53
C GLN A 43 24.76 -4.96 5.11
N ASN A 44 24.26 -6.17 4.88
CA ASN A 44 23.82 -6.63 3.56
C ASN A 44 22.31 -6.47 3.42
N SER A 45 21.85 -6.33 2.18
CA SER A 45 20.44 -6.44 1.86
C SER A 45 19.98 -7.84 2.20
N PHE A 46 18.83 -7.95 2.85
CA PHE A 46 18.25 -9.23 3.19
C PHE A 46 16.74 -9.11 3.16
N PHE A 47 16.09 -10.10 2.56
CA PHE A 47 14.66 -10.26 2.69
C PHE A 47 14.34 -11.69 3.08
N SER A 48 13.28 -11.86 3.85
CA SER A 48 12.68 -13.17 4.09
C SER A 48 11.19 -13.05 4.28
N VAL A 49 10.47 -13.97 3.66
CA VAL A 49 9.03 -14.16 3.83
C VAL A 49 8.82 -15.59 4.26
N SER A 50 8.08 -15.79 5.36
CA SER A 50 7.60 -17.11 5.75
C SER A 50 6.09 -17.07 5.95
N TRP A 51 5.43 -18.18 5.65
CA TRP A 51 3.99 -18.32 5.83
C TRP A 51 3.67 -19.62 6.56
N ARG A 52 2.61 -19.55 7.36
CA ARG A 52 1.96 -20.71 7.97
C ARG A 52 0.45 -20.56 7.85
N LYS A 53 -0.19 -21.48 7.14
CA LYS A 53 -1.64 -21.62 7.11
C LYS A 53 -2.08 -22.61 8.17
N ASN A 54 -3.01 -22.22 9.03
CA ASN A 54 -3.75 -23.15 9.86
C ASN A 54 -4.88 -23.75 9.01
N LEU A 55 -4.87 -25.07 8.81
CA LEU A 55 -5.82 -25.72 7.89
C LEU A 55 -7.23 -25.87 8.47
N SER A 56 -7.39 -25.88 9.79
CA SER A 56 -8.71 -25.99 10.43
C SER A 56 -9.47 -24.68 10.45
N THR A 57 -8.78 -23.55 10.65
CA THR A 57 -9.38 -22.21 10.68
C THR A 57 -9.30 -21.49 9.34
N GLY A 58 -8.42 -21.93 8.44
CA GLY A 58 -8.11 -21.23 7.19
C GLY A 58 -7.17 -20.04 7.33
N SER A 59 -6.85 -19.62 8.57
CA SER A 59 -6.05 -18.43 8.86
C SER A 59 -4.59 -18.56 8.41
N TRP A 60 -3.99 -17.42 8.07
CA TRP A 60 -2.59 -17.31 7.67
C TRP A 60 -1.81 -16.44 8.65
N ILE A 61 -0.60 -16.88 8.96
CA ILE A 61 0.43 -16.06 9.61
C ILE A 61 1.54 -15.88 8.58
N ILE A 62 1.85 -14.62 8.25
CA ILE A 62 2.90 -14.26 7.31
C ILE A 62 3.90 -13.38 8.04
N SER A 63 5.17 -13.77 8.01
CA SER A 63 6.26 -13.02 8.64
C SER A 63 7.16 -12.47 7.55
N ASN A 64 7.36 -11.15 7.58
CA ASN A 64 8.20 -10.43 6.63
C ASN A 64 9.39 -9.82 7.38
N ARG A 65 10.56 -9.90 6.77
CA ARG A 65 11.75 -9.16 7.20
C ARG A 65 12.41 -8.57 5.98
N LEU A 66 12.84 -7.32 6.10
CA LEU A 66 13.58 -6.60 5.09
C LEU A 66 14.68 -5.77 5.74
N THR A 67 15.89 -5.83 5.20
CA THR A 67 17.01 -4.93 5.51
C THR A 67 17.62 -4.41 4.22
N THR A 68 18.06 -3.16 4.25
CA THR A 68 18.78 -2.52 3.14
C THR A 68 20.29 -2.65 3.32
N SER A 69 21.04 -2.34 2.28
CA SER A 69 22.50 -2.12 2.33
C SER A 69 22.85 -0.77 1.73
N SER A 70 24.12 -0.37 1.81
CA SER A 70 24.60 0.83 1.12
C SER A 70 24.48 0.73 -0.41
N LYS A 71 24.62 -0.49 -0.98
CA LYS A 71 24.41 -0.74 -2.41
C LYS A 71 22.93 -0.74 -2.80
N TYR A 72 22.06 -1.19 -1.89
CA TYR A 72 20.62 -1.28 -2.09
C TYR A 72 19.87 -0.52 -0.98
N PRO A 73 19.93 0.82 -0.97
CA PRO A 73 19.36 1.63 0.11
C PRO A 73 17.84 1.75 0.05
N TRP A 74 17.23 1.38 -1.09
CA TRP A 74 15.80 1.39 -1.32
C TRP A 74 15.34 0.00 -1.75
N LEU A 75 14.66 -0.68 -0.84
CA LEU A 75 14.03 -1.97 -1.08
C LEU A 75 12.61 -1.93 -0.54
N MET A 76 11.70 -2.60 -1.24
CA MET A 76 10.29 -2.72 -0.85
C MET A 76 9.89 -4.18 -0.89
N LEU A 77 9.11 -4.61 0.09
CA LEU A 77 8.61 -5.97 0.20
C LEU A 77 7.09 -5.91 0.39
N TYR A 78 6.36 -6.33 -0.64
CA TYR A 78 4.90 -6.31 -0.65
C TYR A 78 4.35 -7.71 -0.40
N LEU A 79 3.35 -7.80 0.47
CA LEU A 79 2.38 -8.88 0.46
C LEU A 79 1.14 -8.39 -0.28
N ARG A 80 0.98 -8.81 -1.53
CA ARG A 80 -0.11 -8.37 -2.40
C ARG A 80 -1.07 -9.51 -2.72
N ALA A 81 -2.34 -9.16 -2.83
CA ALA A 81 -3.37 -10.00 -3.45
C ALA A 81 -3.90 -9.26 -4.68
N ASP A 82 -3.67 -9.81 -5.87
CA ASP A 82 -4.14 -9.23 -7.14
C ASP A 82 -5.49 -9.83 -7.58
N SER A 83 -6.21 -9.11 -8.44
CA SER A 83 -7.43 -9.60 -9.09
C SER A 83 -7.16 -10.80 -10.00
N THR A 84 -8.17 -11.65 -10.23
CA THR A 84 -8.03 -12.83 -11.13
C THR A 84 -7.61 -12.46 -12.55
N LYS A 85 -7.92 -11.24 -13.00
CA LYS A 85 -7.66 -10.72 -14.35
C LYS A 85 -7.64 -9.19 -14.30
N GLY A 86 -6.83 -8.58 -15.16
CA GLY A 86 -6.75 -7.13 -15.29
C GLY A 86 -5.30 -6.67 -15.39
N PHE A 87 -5.10 -5.36 -15.51
CA PHE A 87 -3.78 -4.76 -15.44
C PHE A 87 -3.41 -4.55 -13.97
N ASN A 88 -2.33 -5.19 -13.53
CA ASN A 88 -1.88 -5.06 -12.14
C ASN A 88 -1.19 -3.71 -11.97
N GLY A 89 -1.54 -2.97 -10.90
CA GLY A 89 -1.14 -1.57 -10.69
C GLY A 89 0.28 -1.23 -11.13
N GLY A 90 0.36 -0.51 -12.26
CA GLY A 90 1.60 -0.02 -12.85
C GLY A 90 2.09 -0.79 -14.07
N TYR A 91 1.50 -1.95 -14.41
CA TYR A 91 2.00 -2.80 -15.49
C TYR A 91 1.06 -2.83 -16.70
N HIS A 92 1.64 -2.75 -17.90
CA HIS A 92 0.91 -2.78 -19.17
C HIS A 92 0.52 -4.21 -19.63
N TYR A 93 0.77 -5.22 -18.79
CA TYR A 93 0.45 -6.61 -19.09
C TYR A 93 -0.59 -7.15 -18.10
N GLY A 94 -1.43 -8.05 -18.62
CA GLY A 94 -2.46 -8.71 -17.81
C GLY A 94 -1.86 -9.60 -16.73
N GLY A 95 -2.29 -9.41 -15.48
CA GLY A 95 -1.95 -10.23 -14.35
C GLY A 95 -2.96 -11.34 -14.06
N ARG A 96 -2.56 -12.27 -13.20
CA ARG A 96 -3.45 -13.24 -12.56
C ARG A 96 -3.11 -13.31 -11.09
N GLY A 97 -4.02 -12.86 -10.25
CA GLY A 97 -3.90 -12.94 -8.81
C GLY A 97 -4.75 -14.02 -8.16
N ILE A 98 -4.86 -13.94 -6.84
CA ILE A 98 -5.47 -14.96 -5.99
C ILE A 98 -6.92 -14.63 -5.58
N MET A 99 -7.35 -13.41 -5.84
CA MET A 99 -8.68 -12.92 -5.47
C MET A 99 -9.73 -13.43 -6.45
N ARG A 100 -10.92 -13.76 -5.96
CA ARG A 100 -11.97 -14.36 -6.82
C ARG A 100 -12.84 -13.32 -7.50
N LYS A 101 -12.94 -12.14 -6.90
CA LYS A 101 -13.73 -11.00 -7.39
C LYS A 101 -12.91 -9.74 -7.19
N VAL A 102 -13.23 -8.71 -7.96
CA VAL A 102 -12.67 -7.38 -7.77
C VAL A 102 -13.50 -6.66 -6.70
N PRO A 103 -12.89 -6.17 -5.61
CA PRO A 103 -13.56 -5.30 -4.66
C PRO A 103 -14.06 -4.01 -5.27
N GLU A 104 -15.18 -3.56 -4.74
CA GLU A 104 -15.81 -2.33 -5.17
C GLU A 104 -16.04 -1.46 -3.96
N SER A 105 -15.61 -0.20 -4.05
CA SER A 105 -15.97 0.80 -3.06
C SER A 105 -17.47 1.13 -3.20
N PRO A 106 -18.19 1.39 -2.09
CA PRO A 106 -17.68 1.46 -0.72
C PRO A 106 -17.69 0.13 0.06
N ASN A 107 -18.04 -1.00 -0.57
CA ASN A 107 -18.42 -2.23 0.12
C ASN A 107 -17.25 -3.21 0.26
N PHE A 108 -16.18 -2.77 0.91
CA PHE A 108 -15.00 -3.61 1.12
C PHE A 108 -14.35 -3.38 2.48
N LYS A 109 -14.28 -4.44 3.29
CA LYS A 109 -13.66 -4.43 4.62
C LYS A 109 -12.54 -5.44 4.71
N VAL A 110 -11.48 -5.09 5.43
CA VAL A 110 -10.34 -5.96 5.67
C VAL A 110 -10.14 -6.13 7.17
N LYS A 111 -10.02 -7.38 7.62
CA LYS A 111 -9.61 -7.70 8.97
C LYS A 111 -8.19 -8.25 8.97
N LEU A 112 -7.29 -7.61 9.71
CA LEU A 112 -5.89 -8.03 9.74
C LEU A 112 -5.25 -7.74 11.09
N SER A 113 -4.36 -8.61 11.54
CA SER A 113 -3.56 -8.43 12.76
C SER A 113 -2.12 -8.08 12.39
N VAL A 114 -1.63 -6.94 12.87
CA VAL A 114 -0.24 -6.48 12.64
C VAL A 114 0.53 -6.50 13.93
N ASP A 115 1.73 -7.06 13.86
CA ASP A 115 2.71 -7.10 14.95
C ASP A 115 4.07 -6.68 14.40
N VAL A 116 4.34 -5.36 14.45
CA VAL A 116 5.62 -4.81 14.00
C VAL A 116 6.67 -5.07 15.06
N LYS A 117 7.61 -5.99 14.78
CA LYS A 117 8.69 -6.33 15.73
C LYS A 117 9.80 -5.31 15.78
N GLN A 118 10.13 -4.73 14.64
CA GLN A 118 11.21 -3.76 14.49
C GLN A 118 10.88 -2.82 13.34
N GLY A 119 10.96 -1.52 13.58
CA GLY A 119 10.82 -0.48 12.57
C GLY A 119 12.16 -0.01 12.02
N GLY A 120 12.13 0.70 10.90
CA GLY A 120 13.27 1.46 10.41
C GLY A 120 13.31 2.88 10.98
N GLY A 121 14.15 3.73 10.39
CA GLY A 121 14.24 5.15 10.73
C GLY A 121 13.10 6.00 10.15
N PRO A 122 13.19 7.35 10.25
CA PRO A 122 12.16 8.27 9.74
C PRO A 122 11.90 8.17 8.23
N ASN A 123 12.88 7.67 7.47
CA ASN A 123 12.76 7.46 6.03
C ASN A 123 12.22 6.07 5.65
N SER A 124 11.94 5.21 6.65
CA SER A 124 11.28 3.93 6.37
C SER A 124 9.78 4.13 6.34
N GLN A 125 9.13 3.58 5.32
CA GLN A 125 7.68 3.55 5.22
C GLN A 125 7.19 2.13 5.52
N PHE A 126 6.16 2.04 6.34
CA PHE A 126 5.44 0.81 6.59
C PHE A 126 3.98 1.08 6.32
N TYR A 127 3.46 0.44 5.28
CA TYR A 127 2.08 0.60 4.89
C TYR A 127 1.21 -0.41 5.63
N LEU A 128 0.26 0.08 6.43
CA LEU A 128 -0.77 -0.79 7.02
C LEU A 128 -1.64 -1.41 5.92
N LEU A 129 -1.96 -0.58 4.93
CA LEU A 129 -2.69 -0.95 3.74
C LEU A 129 -2.18 -0.09 2.59
N ASP A 130 -1.99 -0.71 1.43
CA ASP A 130 -1.67 -0.10 0.15
C ASP A 130 -2.62 -0.73 -0.87
N ILE A 131 -3.56 0.07 -1.36
CA ILE A 131 -4.54 -0.37 -2.35
C ILE A 131 -4.26 0.31 -3.67
N GLY A 132 -3.96 -0.49 -4.68
CA GLY A 132 -3.78 -0.07 -6.05
C GLY A 132 -5.00 -0.38 -6.93
N SER A 133 -5.24 0.46 -7.94
CA SER A 133 -6.13 0.16 -9.06
C SER A 133 -5.77 1.00 -10.29
N CYS A 134 -6.45 0.78 -11.40
CA CYS A 134 -6.19 1.46 -12.67
C CYS A 134 -7.50 1.97 -13.30
N TRP A 135 -7.54 3.27 -13.60
CA TRP A 135 -8.55 3.88 -14.47
C TRP A 135 -7.96 5.06 -15.24
N LYS A 136 -8.61 5.51 -16.30
CA LYS A 136 -8.16 6.68 -17.08
C LYS A 136 -8.61 7.98 -16.41
N ASN A 137 -8.02 9.11 -16.77
CA ASN A 137 -8.38 10.43 -16.23
C ASN A 137 -9.84 10.84 -16.52
N ASN A 138 -10.52 10.21 -17.48
CA ASN A 138 -11.94 10.44 -17.77
C ASN A 138 -12.89 9.52 -16.99
N GLY A 139 -12.35 8.60 -16.17
CA GLY A 139 -13.12 7.61 -15.39
C GLY A 139 -13.28 6.25 -16.07
N ASP A 140 -12.86 6.09 -17.33
CA ASP A 140 -12.97 4.82 -18.04
C ASP A 140 -12.02 3.76 -17.45
N PRO A 141 -12.36 2.46 -17.53
CA PRO A 141 -11.44 1.38 -17.17
C PRO A 141 -10.14 1.43 -17.99
N CYS A 142 -9.04 1.00 -17.37
CA CYS A 142 -7.77 0.82 -18.08
C CYS A 142 -7.85 -0.27 -19.14
N ASN A 143 -7.09 -0.11 -20.21
CA ASN A 143 -7.06 -1.04 -21.35
C ASN A 143 -5.64 -1.44 -21.80
N GLY A 144 -4.61 -1.09 -21.02
CA GLY A 144 -3.20 -1.36 -21.29
C GLY A 144 -2.50 -0.24 -22.06
N ASP A 145 -3.19 0.88 -22.29
CA ASP A 145 -2.61 2.04 -22.99
C ASP A 145 -1.70 2.84 -22.06
N VAL A 146 -0.40 2.77 -22.31
CA VAL A 146 0.63 3.46 -21.52
C VAL A 146 0.51 4.99 -21.50
N LEU A 147 -0.21 5.59 -22.46
CA LEU A 147 -0.39 7.04 -22.55
C LEU A 147 -1.58 7.53 -21.73
N THR A 148 -2.67 6.75 -21.70
CA THR A 148 -3.95 7.20 -21.12
C THR A 148 -4.34 6.49 -19.84
N ASP A 149 -3.82 5.29 -19.59
CA ASP A 149 -4.02 4.59 -18.32
C ASP A 149 -3.28 5.32 -17.18
N VAL A 150 -3.90 5.30 -16.00
CA VAL A 150 -3.31 5.87 -14.79
C VAL A 150 -3.47 4.87 -13.67
N THR A 151 -2.33 4.49 -13.09
CA THR A 151 -2.31 3.66 -11.88
C THR A 151 -2.47 4.53 -10.66
N ARG A 152 -3.30 4.12 -9.72
CA ARG A 152 -3.62 4.91 -8.54
C ARG A 152 -3.49 4.12 -7.28
N TYR A 153 -2.94 4.75 -6.25
CA TYR A 153 -2.72 4.11 -4.96
C TYR A 153 -3.29 4.95 -3.82
N SER A 154 -3.86 4.23 -2.84
CA SER A 154 -4.25 4.75 -1.54
C SER A 154 -3.47 4.01 -0.48
N GLU A 155 -2.65 4.72 0.28
CA GLU A 155 -1.67 4.12 1.19
C GLU A 155 -1.76 4.76 2.58
N MET A 156 -1.73 3.95 3.64
CA MET A 156 -1.55 4.47 5.01
C MET A 156 -0.19 4.09 5.57
N ILE A 157 0.62 5.09 5.91
CA ILE A 157 1.92 4.90 6.59
C ILE A 157 1.71 4.92 8.10
N ILE A 158 2.13 3.88 8.82
CA ILE A 158 1.97 3.80 10.29
C ILE A 158 3.27 3.98 11.09
N ASN A 159 4.39 4.24 10.42
CA ASN A 159 5.63 4.60 11.11
C ASN A 159 5.46 5.96 11.80
N PRO A 160 5.52 6.05 13.14
CA PRO A 160 5.32 7.31 13.86
C PRO A 160 6.42 8.34 13.60
N ALA A 161 7.58 7.93 13.07
CA ALA A 161 8.66 8.85 12.71
C ALA A 161 8.46 9.53 11.34
N THR A 162 7.42 9.15 10.58
CA THR A 162 7.13 9.76 9.29
C THR A 162 6.53 11.15 9.48
N THR A 163 7.18 12.16 8.92
CA THR A 163 6.69 13.54 8.89
C THR A 163 5.79 13.79 7.69
N SER A 164 4.76 14.63 7.83
CA SER A 164 3.92 15.03 6.69
C SER A 164 4.64 15.98 5.72
N TRP A 165 4.45 15.75 4.41
CA TRP A 165 4.87 16.67 3.35
C TRP A 165 3.73 17.57 2.90
N CYS A 166 2.48 17.13 3.04
CA CYS A 166 1.29 17.96 2.91
C CYS A 166 1.19 18.93 4.09
N ARG A 167 1.48 20.21 3.83
CA ARG A 167 1.50 21.25 4.87
C ARG A 167 0.91 22.55 4.35
N ILE A 168 0.51 23.41 5.27
CA ILE A 168 0.00 24.76 4.97
C ILE A 168 0.98 25.59 4.11
N ASP A 169 2.29 25.39 4.29
CA ASP A 169 3.37 26.04 3.56
C ASP A 169 3.82 25.26 2.31
N ASN A 170 3.23 24.09 2.05
CA ASN A 170 3.55 23.22 0.92
C ASN A 170 2.31 22.50 0.36
N LEU A 171 1.42 23.31 -0.22
CA LEU A 171 0.14 22.83 -0.75
C LEU A 171 0.26 21.92 -1.98
N GLY A 172 1.40 21.93 -2.68
CA GLY A 172 1.65 21.08 -3.85
C GLY A 172 1.59 19.58 -3.55
N ASN A 173 1.89 19.22 -2.30
CA ASN A 173 1.82 17.85 -1.78
C ASN A 173 0.49 17.52 -1.09
N CYS A 174 -0.50 18.40 -1.16
CA CYS A 174 -1.82 18.21 -0.57
C CYS A 174 -2.88 17.99 -1.65
N PRO A 175 -3.86 17.09 -1.40
CA PRO A 175 -4.98 16.96 -2.32
C PRO A 175 -5.76 18.28 -2.40
N PRO A 176 -6.33 18.64 -3.56
CA PRO A 176 -7.07 19.90 -3.75
C PRO A 176 -8.17 20.16 -2.71
N TYR A 177 -8.85 19.10 -2.29
CA TYR A 177 -9.83 19.14 -1.22
C TYR A 177 -9.86 17.83 -0.42
N HIS A 178 -10.46 17.93 0.76
CA HIS A 178 -10.78 16.82 1.66
C HIS A 178 -12.31 16.70 1.75
N ILE A 179 -12.82 15.46 1.81
CA ILE A 179 -14.23 15.19 2.10
C ILE A 179 -14.33 14.74 3.56
N SER A 180 -14.95 15.56 4.41
CA SER A 180 -15.12 15.26 5.84
C SER A 180 -15.99 14.04 6.10
N ALA A 181 -15.99 13.53 7.33
CA ALA A 181 -16.89 12.43 7.71
C ALA A 181 -18.38 12.77 7.51
N ALA A 182 -18.75 14.05 7.51
CA ALA A 182 -20.09 14.53 7.23
C ALA A 182 -20.38 14.73 5.72
N GLY A 183 -19.41 14.46 4.85
CA GLY A 183 -19.52 14.66 3.41
C GLY A 183 -19.24 16.10 2.94
N GLU A 184 -18.70 16.96 3.81
CA GLU A 184 -18.37 18.33 3.45
C GLU A 184 -17.05 18.41 2.67
N THR A 185 -17.04 19.12 1.54
CA THR A 185 -15.82 19.44 0.80
C THR A 185 -15.10 20.62 1.44
N ILE A 186 -13.88 20.37 1.92
CA ILE A 186 -12.99 21.36 2.53
C ILE A 186 -11.77 21.52 1.63
N TYR A 187 -11.59 22.69 1.03
CA TYR A 187 -10.47 22.96 0.13
C TYR A 187 -9.17 23.15 0.92
N ARG A 188 -8.03 22.75 0.33
CA ARG A 188 -6.69 22.90 0.93
C ARG A 188 -6.24 24.33 1.20
N ASN A 189 -6.96 25.34 0.70
CA ASN A 189 -6.73 26.74 1.01
C ASN A 189 -7.50 27.21 2.26
N ASP A 190 -8.48 26.44 2.74
CA ASP A 190 -9.12 26.66 4.03
C ASP A 190 -8.24 26.10 5.14
N THR A 191 -7.20 26.87 5.46
CA THR A 191 -6.14 26.44 6.37
C THR A 191 -6.63 26.19 7.80
N SER A 192 -7.84 26.66 8.14
CA SER A 192 -8.44 26.51 9.45
C SER A 192 -9.14 25.16 9.64
N ARG A 193 -9.55 24.52 8.54
CA ARG A 193 -10.36 23.29 8.57
C ARG A 193 -9.75 22.12 7.82
N PHE A 194 -8.88 22.37 6.83
CA PHE A 194 -8.25 21.30 6.08
C PHE A 194 -7.32 20.47 6.99
N PRO A 195 -7.48 19.13 7.05
CA PRO A 195 -6.74 18.30 8.00
C PRO A 195 -5.36 17.92 7.44
N TYR A 196 -4.43 18.88 7.33
CA TYR A 196 -3.08 18.65 6.77
C TYR A 196 -2.35 17.47 7.42
N SER A 197 -2.45 17.34 8.75
CA SER A 197 -1.84 16.25 9.53
C SER A 197 -2.37 14.86 9.20
N ALA A 198 -3.53 14.75 8.55
CA ALA A 198 -4.12 13.48 8.14
C ALA A 198 -3.49 12.93 6.85
N TYR A 199 -2.80 13.77 6.09
CA TYR A 199 -2.17 13.43 4.82
C TYR A 199 -0.64 13.45 4.96
N HIS A 200 0.04 12.53 4.29
CA HIS A 200 1.48 12.60 4.08
C HIS A 200 1.80 13.28 2.75
N LEU A 201 1.23 12.77 1.66
CA LEU A 201 1.51 13.19 0.29
C LEU A 201 0.29 12.95 -0.60
N TYR A 202 0.01 13.91 -1.46
CA TYR A 202 -0.72 13.73 -2.70
C TYR A 202 0.22 14.10 -3.86
N CYS A 203 0.32 13.22 -4.86
CA CYS A 203 0.94 13.57 -6.13
C CYS A 203 -0.02 13.24 -7.28
N ALA A 204 -0.06 14.13 -8.25
CA ALA A 204 -0.99 14.10 -9.37
C ALA A 204 -0.50 13.20 -10.52
N PRO A 205 -1.42 12.71 -11.37
CA PRO A 205 -1.04 11.99 -12.58
C PRO A 205 -0.32 12.88 -13.58
N GLY A 206 0.84 12.40 -14.07
CA GLY A 206 1.67 13.13 -15.03
C GLY A 206 1.00 13.40 -16.39
N ASN A 207 -0.09 12.70 -16.71
CA ASN A 207 -0.90 12.91 -17.92
C ASN A 207 -2.22 13.67 -17.65
N GLY A 208 -2.33 14.36 -16.51
CA GLY A 208 -3.49 15.22 -16.19
C GLY A 208 -3.47 16.55 -16.95
N ASN A 209 -4.57 16.90 -17.63
CA ASN A 209 -4.68 18.13 -18.43
C ASN A 209 -5.08 19.38 -17.64
N TYR A 210 -5.80 19.20 -16.52
CA TYR A 210 -6.44 20.29 -15.76
C TYR A 210 -6.10 20.21 -14.26
N LEU A 211 -4.84 19.91 -13.95
CA LEU A 211 -4.37 19.82 -12.58
C LEU A 211 -4.48 21.18 -11.86
N GLU A 212 -5.06 21.17 -10.66
CA GLU A 212 -5.25 22.39 -9.86
C GLU A 212 -3.93 22.83 -9.22
N LYS A 213 -3.41 24.00 -9.61
CA LYS A 213 -2.17 24.55 -9.05
C LYS A 213 -2.38 25.05 -7.60
N PRO A 214 -1.38 24.87 -6.71
CA PRO A 214 -0.12 24.17 -6.93
C PRO A 214 -0.31 22.64 -6.90
N TYR A 215 0.53 21.90 -7.64
CA TYR A 215 0.55 20.44 -7.63
C TYR A 215 1.98 19.95 -7.87
N ASP A 216 2.30 18.78 -7.32
CA ASP A 216 3.43 17.96 -7.77
C ASP A 216 2.92 16.74 -8.53
N ILE A 217 3.74 16.25 -9.46
CA ILE A 217 3.46 15.03 -10.22
C ILE A 217 4.16 13.84 -9.57
N CYS A 218 3.54 12.67 -9.63
CA CYS A 218 4.20 11.45 -9.14
C CYS A 218 5.42 11.11 -10.00
N ASP A 219 6.41 10.44 -9.40
CA ASP A 219 7.64 10.02 -10.08
C ASP A 219 7.32 9.21 -11.36
N PRO A 220 7.79 9.64 -12.54
CA PRO A 220 7.51 8.94 -13.79
C PRO A 220 8.36 7.67 -13.98
N TYR A 221 9.38 7.44 -13.15
CA TYR A 221 10.30 6.31 -13.33
C TYR A 221 9.86 5.04 -12.61
N SER A 222 9.02 5.15 -11.58
CA SER A 222 8.58 4.02 -10.77
C SER A 222 7.61 3.09 -11.51
N ASN A 223 6.86 3.60 -12.50
CA ASN A 223 5.93 2.81 -13.32
C ASN A 223 5.92 3.28 -14.79
N PRO A 224 5.70 2.38 -15.77
CA PRO A 224 5.59 2.72 -17.20
C PRO A 224 4.36 3.58 -17.56
N GLN A 225 3.31 3.60 -16.74
CA GLN A 225 2.14 4.47 -16.90
C GLN A 225 2.17 5.61 -15.89
N ALA A 226 1.40 6.68 -16.15
CA ALA A 226 1.22 7.75 -15.17
C ALA A 226 0.65 7.21 -13.84
N GLN A 227 1.03 7.86 -12.74
CA GLN A 227 0.65 7.46 -11.39
C GLN A 227 -0.04 8.58 -10.64
N GLU A 228 -0.98 8.24 -9.76
CA GLU A 228 -1.53 9.14 -8.76
C GLU A 228 -1.46 8.47 -7.38
N LEU A 229 -0.93 9.18 -6.38
CA LEU A 229 -0.79 8.63 -5.02
C LEU A 229 -1.52 9.51 -4.02
N VAL A 230 -2.24 8.87 -3.11
CA VAL A 230 -2.75 9.47 -1.88
C VAL A 230 -2.17 8.69 -0.70
N GLN A 231 -1.23 9.30 0.00
CA GLN A 231 -0.63 8.74 1.21
C GLN A 231 -1.19 9.46 2.43
N ILE A 232 -1.74 8.71 3.38
CA ILE A 232 -2.34 9.21 4.62
C ILE A 232 -1.57 8.74 5.86
N LEU A 233 -1.77 9.46 6.96
CA LEU A 233 -1.16 9.20 8.26
C LEU A 233 -2.24 8.91 9.32
N PRO A 234 -1.89 8.22 10.43
CA PRO A 234 -2.79 8.03 11.55
C PRO A 234 -3.39 9.35 12.02
N HIS A 235 -4.72 9.42 12.03
CA HIS A 235 -5.45 10.64 12.34
C HIS A 235 -6.91 10.32 12.74
N PRO A 236 -7.53 11.08 13.66
CA PRO A 236 -8.93 10.85 14.05
C PRO A 236 -9.93 10.90 12.90
N GLU A 237 -9.60 11.64 11.83
CA GLU A 237 -10.43 11.74 10.61
C GLU A 237 -10.70 10.37 9.95
N TRP A 238 -9.76 9.44 10.09
CA TRP A 238 -9.83 8.10 9.51
C TRP A 238 -10.40 7.05 10.46
N ALA A 239 -10.50 7.38 11.76
CA ALA A 239 -10.91 6.44 12.81
C ALA A 239 -12.35 5.93 12.61
N VAL A 240 -13.22 6.72 11.98
CA VAL A 240 -14.59 6.31 11.62
C VAL A 240 -14.61 5.09 10.69
N HIS A 241 -13.53 4.85 9.94
CA HIS A 241 -13.34 3.70 9.06
C HIS A 241 -12.48 2.60 9.69
N GLY A 242 -12.22 2.66 10.99
CA GLY A 242 -11.43 1.68 11.73
C GLY A 242 -9.90 1.83 11.59
N TYR A 243 -9.42 2.88 10.92
CA TYR A 243 -7.98 3.14 10.75
C TYR A 243 -7.35 3.73 12.03
N PRO A 244 -6.00 3.61 12.18
CA PRO A 244 -5.23 4.27 13.23
C PRO A 244 -5.61 5.74 13.46
N ALA A 245 -5.99 6.07 14.69
CA ALA A 245 -6.36 7.43 15.07
C ALA A 245 -5.16 8.26 15.52
N ASN A 246 -4.14 7.61 16.10
CA ASN A 246 -2.96 8.27 16.68
C ASN A 246 -1.67 7.72 16.08
N GLN A 247 -0.64 8.55 16.02
CA GLN A 247 0.71 8.11 15.67
C GLN A 247 1.18 7.01 16.65
N GLY A 248 1.73 5.92 16.12
CA GLY A 248 2.19 4.77 16.91
C GLY A 248 1.13 3.71 17.18
N ASP A 249 -0.12 3.93 16.79
CA ASP A 249 -1.14 2.87 16.78
C ASP A 249 -0.74 1.75 15.81
N GLY A 250 -0.66 0.51 16.30
CA GLY A 250 -0.24 -0.64 15.49
C GLY A 250 1.27 -0.75 15.27
N TRP A 251 2.09 0.11 15.90
CA TRP A 251 3.54 0.11 15.77
C TRP A 251 4.24 -0.81 16.78
N VAL A 252 5.57 -0.71 16.87
CA VAL A 252 6.43 -1.52 17.75
C VAL A 252 5.94 -1.48 19.20
N GLY A 253 5.68 -2.66 19.76
CA GLY A 253 5.15 -2.83 21.13
C GLY A 253 3.64 -2.61 21.27
N ASN A 254 2.95 -2.26 20.19
CA ASN A 254 1.51 -1.97 20.16
C ASN A 254 0.82 -2.80 19.07
N SER A 255 0.99 -4.13 19.12
CA SER A 255 0.35 -5.07 18.19
C SER A 255 -1.17 -4.96 18.26
N ARG A 256 -1.84 -4.93 17.11
CA ARG A 256 -3.30 -4.72 17.03
C ARG A 256 -3.94 -5.52 15.90
N THR A 257 -5.22 -5.82 16.10
CA THR A 257 -6.12 -6.29 15.05
C THR A 257 -6.97 -5.11 14.60
N TRP A 258 -6.99 -4.89 13.29
CA TRP A 258 -7.76 -3.85 12.64
C TRP A 258 -8.95 -4.45 11.89
N GLU A 259 -10.08 -3.77 11.92
CA GLU A 259 -11.20 -3.98 11.01
C GLU A 259 -11.37 -2.69 10.21
N LEU A 260 -10.76 -2.67 9.02
CA LEU A 260 -10.66 -1.48 8.17
C LEU A 260 -11.81 -1.45 7.17
N ASP A 261 -12.55 -0.35 7.12
CA ASP A 261 -13.52 -0.05 6.08
C ASP A 261 -12.84 0.66 4.91
N VAL A 262 -12.08 -0.13 4.15
CA VAL A 262 -11.25 0.30 3.03
C VAL A 262 -12.10 0.92 1.92
N GLY A 263 -13.25 0.30 1.64
CA GLY A 263 -14.20 0.80 0.66
C GLY A 263 -14.77 2.16 1.05
N ALA A 264 -15.20 2.34 2.29
CA ALA A 264 -15.72 3.63 2.75
C ALA A 264 -14.64 4.72 2.77
N LEU A 265 -13.43 4.44 3.27
CA LEU A 265 -12.34 5.42 3.27
C LEU A 265 -12.01 5.88 1.84
N SER A 266 -11.81 4.93 0.93
CA SER A 266 -11.41 5.24 -0.44
C SER A 266 -12.41 6.11 -1.20
N SER A 267 -13.70 6.02 -0.89
CA SER A 267 -14.75 6.89 -1.47
C SER A 267 -14.64 8.36 -1.06
N ARG A 268 -13.84 8.67 -0.03
CA ARG A 268 -13.61 10.01 0.51
C ARG A 268 -12.24 10.58 0.11
N LEU A 269 -11.37 9.77 -0.46
CA LEU A 269 -10.05 10.21 -0.90
C LEU A 269 -10.18 10.89 -2.27
N TYR A 270 -9.39 11.95 -2.45
CA TYR A 270 -9.33 12.67 -3.71
C TYR A 270 -8.52 11.86 -4.73
N PHE A 271 -9.10 11.64 -5.91
CA PHE A 271 -8.38 11.21 -7.10
C PHE A 271 -8.81 12.06 -8.28
N TYR A 272 -7.85 12.47 -9.10
CA TYR A 272 -8.04 13.33 -10.25
C TYR A 272 -8.89 12.62 -11.31
N GLN A 273 -9.96 13.29 -11.70
CA GLN A 273 -10.81 12.92 -12.82
C GLN A 273 -11.31 14.19 -13.54
N VAL A 274 -11.44 14.09 -14.86
CA VAL A 274 -11.99 15.15 -15.72
C VAL A 274 -13.54 15.11 -15.74
N ASN A 275 -14.16 14.01 -15.28
CA ASN A 275 -15.61 13.83 -15.19
C ASN A 275 -16.08 13.59 -13.74
N PHE A 276 -17.27 14.09 -13.40
CA PHE A 276 -17.79 14.20 -12.03
C PHE A 276 -18.32 12.90 -11.38
N VAL A 277 -18.15 11.71 -11.99
CA VAL A 277 -18.71 10.46 -11.45
C VAL A 277 -17.62 9.39 -11.32
N ALA A 278 -16.98 9.34 -10.15
CA ALA A 278 -16.03 8.29 -9.81
C ALA A 278 -16.79 7.00 -9.42
N ARG A 279 -16.54 5.90 -10.14
CA ARG A 279 -16.72 4.54 -9.60
C ARG A 279 -15.34 4.02 -9.22
N PHE A 280 -15.08 3.87 -7.94
CA PHE A 280 -13.83 3.30 -7.46
C PHE A 280 -13.94 1.77 -7.45
N VAL A 281 -13.13 1.14 -8.31
CA VAL A 281 -12.94 -0.31 -8.37
C VAL A 281 -11.57 -0.57 -7.78
N PHE A 282 -11.43 -1.43 -6.77
CA PHE A 282 -10.16 -1.71 -6.10
C PHE A 282 -9.80 -3.18 -6.27
N ASP A 283 -8.54 -3.50 -6.54
CA ASP A 283 -8.07 -4.89 -6.59
C ASP A 283 -7.44 -5.27 -5.24
N TYR A 284 -8.20 -5.81 -4.28
CA TYR A 284 -7.66 -6.41 -3.03
C TYR A 284 -8.57 -7.48 -2.36
N GLU A 285 -8.15 -8.73 -2.13
CA GLU A 285 -8.90 -9.71 -1.31
C GLU A 285 -7.91 -10.58 -0.53
N ILE A 286 -8.03 -10.57 0.80
CA ILE A 286 -7.40 -11.54 1.68
C ILE A 286 -8.49 -12.53 2.11
N TYR A 287 -8.16 -13.83 2.02
CA TYR A 287 -8.98 -14.94 2.55
C TYR A 287 -9.02 -14.96 4.07
#